data_AF-A0A1G6X3J1-F1
#
_entry.id   AF-A0A1G6X3J1-F1
#
_cell.length_a   1.000
_cell.length_b   1.000
_cell.length_c   1.000
_cell.angle_alpha   90.00
_cell.angle_beta   90.00
_cell.angle_gamma   90.00
#
_symmetry.space_group_name_H-M   'P 1'
#
loop_
_entity.id
_entity.type
_entity.pdbx_description
1 polymer ?
#
loop_
_entity_poly.entity_id
_entity_poly.type
_entity_poly.pdbx_seq_one_letter_code
_entity_poly.pdbx_strand_id
1 'polypeptide(L)'
;MSRRGHVGLSDRARRIATVAAILRDWSASPFEHEGACRHGIRAGLCLDGWPWPRADAEAVHVVSEALAANGATRPTWADGQPEWIDELTERTRCAWCGNGMPPASEAHRNGVPRKYCSALCGRLAYAHKARRSGEVHSMAEYLAACAARKEQTRIERRKPCKHCGTLFTPERAEHRFCSRECAHAGMKRSNKLKYVPCKGCGEPIHPAKGREYCSNACYHKHRERKQPERTCPVCGTVFRLHVPAAKKECCSRQCAWELRRRRAREAA
;
A
#
# COMPACT_ATOMS: atom_id res chain seq x y z
N MET A 1 -50.05 -14.85 30.72
CA MET A 1 -50.70 -15.34 29.48
C MET A 1 -50.01 -14.70 28.28
N SER A 2 -49.10 -15.42 27.63
CA SER A 2 -48.35 -14.92 26.48
C SER A 2 -49.22 -15.03 25.22
N ARG A 3 -49.85 -13.95 24.77
CA ARG A 3 -50.44 -13.90 23.43
C ARG A 3 -49.28 -13.97 22.44
N ARG A 4 -48.93 -15.17 21.96
CA ARG A 4 -47.99 -15.35 20.85
C ARG A 4 -48.67 -14.73 19.62
N GLY A 5 -48.38 -13.45 19.40
CA GLY A 5 -48.91 -12.68 18.28
C GLY A 5 -48.39 -13.26 16.98
N HIS A 6 -49.15 -14.20 16.40
CA HIS A 6 -49.07 -14.45 14.97
C HIS A 6 -49.52 -13.17 14.29
N VAL A 7 -48.57 -12.38 13.79
CA VAL A 7 -48.86 -11.33 12.83
C VAL A 7 -49.46 -12.02 11.62
N GLY A 8 -50.74 -11.73 11.35
CA GLY A 8 -51.42 -12.28 10.18
C GLY A 8 -50.71 -11.83 8.90
N LEU A 9 -50.75 -12.66 7.86
CA LEU A 9 -50.17 -12.30 6.54
C LEU A 9 -50.74 -10.97 6.01
N SER A 10 -51.98 -10.64 6.37
CA SER A 10 -52.64 -9.36 6.08
C SER A 10 -51.96 -8.14 6.72
N ASP A 11 -51.43 -8.28 7.94
CA ASP A 11 -50.73 -7.20 8.64
C ASP A 11 -49.38 -6.89 8.00
N ARG A 12 -48.69 -7.93 7.51
CA ARG A 12 -47.41 -7.78 6.82
C ARG A 12 -47.58 -7.04 5.50
N ALA A 13 -48.52 -7.46 4.66
CA ALA A 13 -48.80 -6.82 3.38
C ALA A 13 -49.16 -5.33 3.55
N ARG A 14 -49.97 -5.01 4.57
CA ARG A 14 -50.31 -3.62 4.93
C ARG A 14 -49.07 -2.81 5.32
N ARG A 15 -48.19 -3.35 6.16
CA ARG A 15 -46.94 -2.68 6.56
C ARG A 15 -46.04 -2.40 5.35
N ILE A 16 -45.90 -3.37 4.44
CA ILE A 16 -45.12 -3.19 3.21
C ILE A 16 -45.70 -2.07 2.35
N ALA A 17 -47.02 -2.05 2.13
CA ALA A 17 -47.68 -1.01 1.33
C ALA A 17 -47.51 0.40 1.94
N THR A 18 -47.66 0.53 3.27
CA THR A 18 -47.44 1.80 3.97
C THR A 18 -45.99 2.27 3.85
N VAL A 19 -45.03 1.37 4.06
CA VAL A 19 -43.60 1.69 3.97
C VAL A 19 -43.19 2.04 2.54
N ALA A 20 -43.73 1.34 1.54
CA ALA A 20 -43.49 1.64 0.13
C ALA A 20 -43.98 3.05 -0.25
N ALA A 21 -45.11 3.50 0.30
CA ALA A 21 -45.61 4.86 0.09
C ALA A 21 -44.66 5.92 0.67
N ILE A 22 -44.14 5.71 1.88
CA ILE A 22 -43.15 6.62 2.51
C ILE A 22 -41.85 6.64 1.71
N LEU A 23 -41.35 5.47 1.33
CA LEU A 23 -40.10 5.34 0.56
C LEU A 23 -40.21 5.88 -0.87
N ARG A 24 -41.42 6.15 -1.38
CA ARG A 24 -41.60 6.76 -2.70
C ARG A 24 -41.35 8.27 -2.70
N ASP A 25 -41.49 8.91 -1.54
CA ASP A 25 -41.34 10.36 -1.35
C ASP A 25 -39.90 10.73 -0.96
N TRP A 26 -38.93 10.36 -1.82
CA TRP A 26 -37.53 10.68 -1.62
C TRP A 26 -37.09 11.88 -2.46
N SER A 27 -36.09 12.63 -1.97
CA SER A 27 -35.54 13.81 -2.61
C SER A 27 -34.14 13.58 -3.20
N ALA A 28 -33.32 12.79 -2.49
CA ALA A 28 -31.92 12.56 -2.86
C ALA A 28 -31.65 11.13 -3.32
N SER A 29 -32.27 10.14 -2.69
CA SER A 29 -32.03 8.73 -2.99
C SER A 29 -33.22 7.87 -2.59
N PRO A 30 -33.53 6.78 -3.33
CA PRO A 30 -34.54 5.79 -2.91
C PRO A 30 -34.34 5.21 -1.50
N PHE A 31 -33.13 5.33 -0.95
CA PHE A 31 -32.78 4.84 0.40
C PHE A 31 -32.85 5.92 1.50
N GLU A 32 -33.24 7.16 1.17
CA GLU A 32 -33.25 8.32 2.08
C GLU A 32 -34.00 8.03 3.39
N HIS A 33 -35.17 7.40 3.31
CA HIS A 33 -36.03 7.10 4.47
C HIS A 33 -35.88 5.67 5.00
N GLU A 34 -34.92 4.89 4.52
CA GLU A 34 -34.75 3.47 4.86
C GLU A 34 -34.55 3.26 6.38
N GLY A 35 -33.62 4.02 6.96
CA GLY A 35 -33.28 3.91 8.38
C GLY A 35 -34.44 4.28 9.31
N ALA A 36 -35.19 5.34 8.96
CA ALA A 36 -36.35 5.79 9.72
C ALA A 36 -37.49 4.76 9.67
N CYS A 37 -37.78 4.21 8.49
CA CYS A 37 -38.79 3.16 8.32
C CYS A 37 -38.43 1.89 9.12
N ARG A 38 -37.19 1.40 8.98
CA ARG A 38 -36.72 0.23 9.74
C ARG A 38 -36.80 0.44 11.25
N HIS A 39 -36.39 1.62 11.72
CA HIS A 39 -36.47 1.97 13.14
C HIS A 39 -37.93 1.95 13.64
N GLY A 40 -38.85 2.61 12.93
CA GLY A 40 -40.26 2.70 13.30
C GLY A 40 -40.94 1.33 13.38
N ILE A 41 -40.72 0.47 12.38
CA ILE A 41 -41.30 -0.89 12.34
C ILE A 41 -40.75 -1.73 13.52
N ARG A 42 -39.43 -1.71 13.72
CA ARG A 42 -38.79 -2.45 14.81
C ARG A 42 -39.28 -1.98 16.17
N ALA A 43 -39.36 -0.67 16.39
CA ALA A 43 -39.87 -0.10 17.64
C ALA A 43 -41.31 -0.55 17.91
N GLY A 44 -42.19 -0.47 16.90
CA GLY A 44 -43.57 -0.96 17.00
C GLY A 44 -43.65 -2.45 17.35
N LEU A 45 -42.88 -3.31 16.66
CA LEU A 45 -42.84 -4.75 16.94
C LEU A 45 -42.35 -5.06 18.35
N CYS A 46 -41.31 -4.36 18.84
CA CYS A 46 -40.83 -4.52 20.20
C CYS A 46 -41.91 -4.14 21.23
N LEU A 47 -42.68 -3.07 20.98
CA LEU A 47 -43.82 -2.68 21.81
C LEU A 47 -44.95 -3.70 21.77
N ASP A 48 -45.14 -4.37 20.63
CA ASP A 48 -46.05 -5.52 20.47
C ASP A 48 -45.53 -6.81 21.17
N GLY A 49 -44.39 -6.74 21.86
CA GLY A 49 -43.79 -7.83 22.62
C GLY A 49 -42.88 -8.76 21.81
N TRP A 50 -42.46 -8.37 20.61
CA TRP A 50 -41.50 -9.15 19.84
C TRP A 50 -40.10 -9.08 20.45
N PRO A 51 -39.36 -10.20 20.50
CA PRO A 51 -37.94 -10.18 20.83
C PRO A 51 -37.19 -9.30 19.82
N TRP A 52 -36.27 -8.48 20.32
CA TRP A 52 -35.52 -7.51 19.51
C TRP A 52 -34.90 -8.12 18.23
N PRO A 53 -34.23 -9.30 18.25
CA PRO A 53 -33.65 -9.86 17.03
C PRO A 53 -34.70 -10.20 15.96
N ARG A 54 -35.88 -10.67 16.40
CA ARG A 54 -36.98 -11.02 15.49
C ARG A 54 -37.66 -9.77 14.93
N ALA A 55 -37.85 -8.75 15.77
CA ALA A 55 -38.38 -7.46 15.36
C ALA A 55 -37.46 -6.76 14.33
N ASP A 56 -36.15 -6.82 14.52
CA ASP A 56 -35.18 -6.24 13.59
C ASP A 56 -35.15 -7.00 12.26
N ALA A 57 -35.15 -8.34 12.27
CA ALA A 57 -35.21 -9.15 11.06
C ALA A 57 -36.48 -8.88 10.24
N GLU A 58 -37.65 -8.83 10.89
CA GLU A 58 -38.91 -8.52 10.20
C GLU A 58 -38.90 -7.08 9.64
N ALA A 59 -38.37 -6.11 10.38
CA ALA A 59 -38.23 -4.74 9.89
C ALA A 59 -37.33 -4.65 8.65
N VAL A 60 -36.22 -5.40 8.60
CA VAL A 60 -35.36 -5.51 7.42
C VAL A 60 -36.14 -6.07 6.23
N HIS A 61 -36.89 -7.15 6.43
CA HIS A 61 -37.66 -7.78 5.36
C HIS A 61 -38.74 -6.86 4.80
N VAL A 62 -39.53 -6.22 5.67
CA VAL A 62 -40.60 -5.29 5.25
C VAL A 62 -40.02 -4.12 4.43
N VAL A 63 -38.91 -3.53 4.89
CA VAL A 63 -38.27 -2.41 4.18
C VAL A 63 -37.65 -2.87 2.85
N SER A 64 -37.03 -4.04 2.81
CA SER A 64 -36.44 -4.59 1.58
C SER A 64 -37.49 -4.89 0.52
N GLU A 65 -38.62 -5.48 0.91
CA GLU A 65 -39.74 -5.73 -0.01
C GLU A 65 -40.41 -4.43 -0.48
N ALA A 66 -40.52 -3.42 0.40
CA ALA A 66 -41.04 -2.12 0.03
C ALA A 66 -40.13 -1.37 -0.96
N LEU A 67 -38.80 -1.43 -0.78
CA LEU A 67 -37.81 -0.90 -1.73
C LEU A 67 -37.88 -1.62 -3.08
N ALA A 68 -37.99 -2.96 -3.07
CA ALA A 68 -38.15 -3.75 -4.28
C ALA A 68 -39.45 -3.41 -5.02
N ALA A 69 -40.56 -3.20 -4.31
CA ALA A 69 -41.84 -2.77 -4.89
C ALA A 69 -41.77 -1.38 -5.54
N ASN A 70 -40.85 -0.53 -5.10
CA ASN A 70 -40.55 0.77 -5.72
C ASN A 70 -39.49 0.70 -6.84
N GLY A 71 -39.01 -0.50 -7.19
CA GLY A 71 -37.98 -0.69 -8.24
C GLY A 71 -36.56 -0.28 -7.82
N ALA A 72 -36.32 -0.05 -6.52
CA ALA A 72 -35.00 0.33 -6.05
C ALA A 72 -34.03 -0.86 -6.09
N THR A 73 -32.88 -0.68 -6.73
CA THR A 73 -31.79 -1.67 -6.74
C THR A 73 -30.72 -1.27 -5.74
N ARG A 74 -30.41 -2.15 -4.78
CA ARG A 74 -29.38 -1.89 -3.76
C ARG A 74 -27.99 -1.90 -4.43
N PRO A 75 -27.16 -0.87 -4.22
CA PRO A 75 -25.77 -0.89 -4.69
C PRO A 75 -25.06 -2.11 -4.14
N THR A 76 -24.19 -2.72 -4.94
CA THR A 76 -23.31 -3.78 -4.48
C THR A 76 -22.33 -3.21 -3.45
N TRP A 77 -21.72 -4.09 -2.65
CA TRP A 77 -20.65 -3.65 -1.73
C TRP A 77 -19.50 -2.98 -2.49
N ALA A 78 -19.19 -3.46 -3.69
CA ALA A 78 -18.19 -2.87 -4.58
C ALA A 78 -18.57 -1.42 -4.95
N ASP A 79 -19.83 -1.16 -5.26
CA ASP A 79 -20.33 0.18 -5.61
C ASP A 79 -20.23 1.18 -4.44
N GLY A 80 -20.20 0.67 -3.20
CA GLY A 80 -20.03 1.46 -1.98
C GLY A 80 -18.58 1.71 -1.58
N GLN A 81 -17.60 1.16 -2.32
CA GLN A 81 -16.19 1.33 -2.01
C GLN A 81 -15.66 2.69 -2.46
N PRO A 82 -14.70 3.30 -1.75
CA PRO A 82 -13.99 4.51 -2.19
C PRO A 82 -13.42 4.37 -3.62
N GLU A 83 -12.95 3.17 -3.95
CA GLU A 83 -12.38 2.83 -5.25
C GLU A 83 -13.42 2.93 -6.40
N TRP A 84 -14.71 2.77 -6.10
CA TRP A 84 -15.80 2.96 -7.07
C TRP A 84 -16.18 4.45 -7.26
N ILE A 85 -15.77 5.29 -6.31
CA ILE A 85 -15.87 6.75 -6.39
C ILE A 85 -14.63 7.33 -7.13
N ASP A 86 -13.57 6.52 -7.32
CA ASP A 86 -12.22 6.98 -7.66
C ASP A 86 -11.89 7.13 -9.15
N GLU A 87 -12.78 6.81 -10.08
CA GLU A 87 -12.62 7.30 -11.45
C GLU A 87 -13.24 8.69 -11.60
N LEU A 88 -12.48 9.70 -11.16
CA LEU A 88 -12.55 11.07 -11.70
C LEU A 88 -13.94 11.73 -11.68
N THR A 89 -14.68 11.69 -10.56
CA THR A 89 -15.45 12.91 -10.28
C THR A 89 -14.44 13.99 -9.90
N GLU A 90 -13.83 14.59 -10.93
CA GLU A 90 -13.12 15.85 -10.81
C GLU A 90 -14.01 16.72 -9.94
N ARG A 91 -13.50 17.08 -8.76
CA ARG A 91 -14.28 17.89 -7.84
C ARG A 91 -14.34 19.26 -8.48
N THR A 92 -15.35 19.49 -9.30
CA THR A 92 -15.55 20.75 -10.03
C THR A 92 -16.08 21.84 -9.13
N ARG A 93 -16.55 21.48 -7.92
CA ARG A 93 -17.17 22.40 -6.96
C ARG A 93 -16.56 22.29 -5.56
N CYS A 94 -16.40 23.44 -4.92
CA CYS A 94 -15.92 23.58 -3.55
C CYS A 94 -16.85 22.86 -2.57
N ALA A 95 -16.30 22.03 -1.69
CA ALA A 95 -17.08 21.31 -0.68
C ALA A 95 -17.76 22.20 0.37
N TRP A 96 -17.42 23.49 0.41
CA TRP A 96 -17.98 24.47 1.34
C TRP A 96 -19.02 25.36 0.68
N CYS A 97 -18.62 26.12 -0.35
CA CYS A 97 -19.50 27.12 -0.97
C CYS A 97 -20.15 26.65 -2.27
N GLY A 98 -19.79 25.48 -2.82
CA GLY A 98 -20.32 24.98 -4.10
C GLY A 98 -19.81 25.70 -5.35
N ASN A 99 -18.98 26.74 -5.22
CA ASN A 99 -18.36 27.46 -6.35
C ASN A 99 -17.41 26.56 -7.13
N GLY A 100 -17.19 26.92 -8.41
CA GLY A 100 -16.19 26.28 -9.26
C GLY A 100 -14.83 26.17 -8.59
N MET A 101 -14.19 25.00 -8.73
CA MET A 101 -12.82 24.80 -8.28
C MET A 101 -11.84 25.43 -9.28
N PRO A 102 -10.71 25.99 -8.80
CA PRO A 102 -9.67 26.46 -9.70
C PRO A 102 -9.12 25.29 -10.55
N PRO A 103 -8.58 25.57 -11.75
CA PRO A 103 -8.09 24.55 -12.66
C PRO A 103 -7.00 23.69 -12.02
N ALA A 104 -6.86 22.44 -12.49
CA ALA A 104 -5.97 21.44 -11.92
C ALA A 104 -4.49 21.86 -11.85
N SER A 105 -4.05 22.80 -12.70
CA SER A 105 -2.71 23.40 -12.65
C SER A 105 -2.42 24.16 -11.34
N GLU A 106 -3.44 24.56 -10.59
CA GLU A 106 -3.31 25.18 -9.26
C GLU A 106 -3.53 24.19 -8.09
N ALA A 107 -3.82 22.93 -8.42
CA ALA A 107 -4.18 21.89 -7.45
C ALA A 107 -2.96 21.27 -6.75
N HIS A 108 -2.42 22.01 -5.76
CA HIS A 108 -1.52 21.53 -4.67
C HIS A 108 -0.18 20.86 -5.04
N ARG A 109 0.77 20.88 -4.09
CA ARG A 109 2.16 20.39 -4.25
C ARG A 109 2.31 18.90 -4.55
N ASN A 110 1.27 18.08 -4.36
CA ASN A 110 1.38 16.62 -4.37
C ASN A 110 0.40 15.92 -5.35
N GLY A 111 -0.21 16.66 -6.28
CA GLY A 111 -1.13 16.07 -7.27
C GLY A 111 -2.48 15.59 -6.72
N VAL A 112 -2.82 15.92 -5.48
CA VAL A 112 -4.11 15.59 -4.87
C VAL A 112 -5.10 16.75 -5.06
N PRO A 113 -6.31 16.53 -5.62
CA PRO A 113 -7.32 17.57 -5.81
C PRO A 113 -7.67 18.31 -4.51
N ARG A 114 -7.78 19.64 -4.59
CA ARG A 114 -8.23 20.46 -3.46
C ARG A 114 -9.67 20.14 -3.09
N LYS A 115 -9.97 20.09 -1.80
CA LYS A 115 -11.37 20.00 -1.33
C LYS A 115 -12.13 21.33 -1.39
N TYR A 116 -11.39 22.44 -1.33
CA TYR A 116 -11.94 23.80 -1.20
C TYR A 116 -11.33 24.73 -2.25
N CYS A 117 -12.13 25.67 -2.78
CA CYS A 117 -11.67 26.62 -3.80
C CYS A 117 -10.66 27.64 -3.25
N SER A 118 -10.63 27.85 -1.93
CA SER A 118 -9.69 28.77 -1.28
C SER A 118 -9.35 28.32 0.15
N ALA A 119 -8.23 28.83 0.69
CA ALA A 119 -7.86 28.62 2.09
C ALA A 119 -8.92 29.17 3.06
N LEU A 120 -9.63 30.24 2.68
CA LEU A 120 -10.74 30.79 3.45
C LEU A 120 -11.91 29.80 3.53
N CYS A 121 -12.34 29.22 2.40
CA CYS A 121 -13.39 28.20 2.38
C CYS A 121 -13.01 26.97 3.21
N GLY A 122 -11.74 26.55 3.18
CA GLY A 122 -11.25 25.49 4.05
C GLY A 122 -11.40 25.84 5.53
N ARG A 123 -10.95 27.02 5.96
CA ARG A 123 -11.08 27.49 7.35
C ARG A 123 -12.54 27.59 7.80
N LEU A 124 -13.42 28.15 6.98
CA LEU A 124 -14.85 28.27 7.29
C LEU A 124 -15.54 26.90 7.41
N ALA A 125 -15.19 25.96 6.53
CA ALA A 125 -15.71 24.59 6.62
C ALA A 125 -15.28 23.89 7.91
N TYR A 126 -14.01 24.03 8.32
CA TYR A 126 -13.55 23.51 9.60
C TYR A 126 -14.26 24.17 10.78
N ALA A 127 -14.41 25.50 10.77
CA ALA A 127 -15.12 26.23 11.82
C ALA A 127 -16.60 25.81 11.92
N HIS A 128 -17.28 25.62 10.79
CA HIS A 128 -18.66 25.13 10.77
C HIS A 128 -18.77 23.69 11.28
N LYS A 129 -17.85 22.81 10.90
CA LYS A 129 -17.80 21.44 11.42
C LYS A 129 -17.61 21.44 12.94
N ALA A 130 -16.71 22.26 13.46
CA ALA A 130 -16.48 22.40 14.90
C ALA A 130 -17.75 22.88 15.64
N ARG A 131 -18.46 23.89 15.10
CA ARG A 131 -19.75 24.35 15.66
C ARG A 131 -20.82 23.25 15.64
N ARG A 132 -20.96 22.52 14.53
CA ARG A 132 -22.00 21.48 14.37
C ARG A 132 -21.75 20.23 15.23
N SER A 133 -20.48 19.84 15.40
CA SER A 133 -20.12 18.69 16.23
C SER A 133 -20.20 18.97 17.73
N GLY A 134 -20.29 20.25 18.13
CA GLY A 134 -20.16 20.64 19.53
C GLY A 134 -18.73 20.48 20.06
N GLU A 135 -17.78 20.00 19.26
CA GLU A 135 -16.35 19.97 19.56
C GLU A 135 -15.78 21.38 19.43
N VAL A 136 -16.09 22.23 20.40
CA VAL A 136 -15.34 23.47 20.60
C VAL A 136 -14.11 23.12 21.41
N HIS A 137 -13.13 22.47 20.77
CA HIS A 137 -11.83 22.36 21.39
C HIS A 137 -11.20 23.74 21.44
N SER A 138 -10.88 24.21 22.65
CA SER A 138 -10.00 25.36 22.77
C SER A 138 -8.67 25.05 22.06
N MET A 139 -7.96 26.07 21.57
CA MET A 139 -6.62 25.86 20.98
C MET A 139 -5.71 25.11 21.96
N ALA A 140 -5.86 25.37 23.26
CA ALA A 140 -5.14 24.67 24.33
C ALA A 140 -5.48 23.17 24.38
N GLU A 141 -6.76 22.79 24.30
CA GLU A 141 -7.17 21.37 24.25
C GLU A 141 -6.65 20.66 23.01
N TYR A 142 -6.70 21.31 21.84
CA TYR A 142 -6.15 20.76 20.61
C TYR A 142 -4.64 20.50 20.73
N LEU A 143 -3.89 21.47 21.28
CA LEU A 143 -2.45 21.34 21.51
C LEU A 143 -2.15 20.24 22.54
N ALA A 144 -2.94 20.14 23.61
CA ALA A 144 -2.83 19.07 24.59
C ALA A 144 -3.07 17.69 23.96
N ALA A 145 -4.10 17.54 23.13
CA ALA A 145 -4.37 16.31 22.39
C ALA A 145 -3.24 15.95 21.41
N CYS A 146 -2.67 16.95 20.73
CA CYS A 146 -1.50 16.75 19.87
C CYS A 146 -0.27 16.30 20.66
N ALA A 147 -0.01 16.91 21.82
CA ALA A 147 1.07 16.51 22.72
C ALA A 147 0.88 15.08 23.25
N ALA A 148 -0.34 14.72 23.67
CA ALA A 148 -0.68 13.37 24.12
C ALA A 148 -0.44 12.33 23.02
N ARG A 149 -0.92 12.58 21.79
CA ARG A 149 -0.66 11.69 20.63
C ARG A 149 0.82 11.55 20.31
N LYS A 150 1.59 12.63 20.43
CA LYS A 150 3.04 12.61 20.21
C LYS A 150 3.77 11.77 21.27
N GLU A 151 3.40 11.87 22.55
CA GLU A 151 3.98 11.04 23.60
C GLU A 151 3.56 9.57 23.47
N GLN A 152 2.29 9.29 23.14
CA GLN A 152 1.81 7.93 22.86
C GLN A 152 2.61 7.29 21.72
N THR A 153 2.79 8.02 20.61
CA THR A 153 3.63 7.57 19.47
C THR A 153 5.07 7.31 19.91
N ARG A 154 5.63 8.13 20.81
CA ARG A 154 6.98 7.97 21.34
C ARG A 154 7.11 6.72 22.21
N ILE A 155 6.08 6.39 22.99
CA ILE A 155 5.99 5.16 23.81
C ILE A 155 5.90 3.94 22.88
N GLU A 156 4.98 3.94 21.92
CA GLU A 156 4.79 2.83 20.96
C GLU A 156 6.03 2.55 20.12
N ARG A 157 6.81 3.59 19.80
CA ARG A 157 8.07 3.44 19.07
C ARG A 157 9.21 2.89 19.92
N ARG A 158 9.08 2.83 21.26
CA ARG A 158 10.14 2.30 22.12
C ARG A 158 10.40 0.84 21.76
N LYS A 159 11.67 0.50 21.58
CA LYS A 159 12.09 -0.87 21.29
C LYS A 159 13.42 -1.16 21.98
N PRO A 160 13.69 -2.43 22.31
CA PRO A 160 14.96 -2.80 22.91
C PRO A 160 16.10 -2.62 21.91
N CYS A 161 17.22 -2.07 22.38
CA CYS A 161 18.45 -1.98 21.60
C CYS A 161 18.96 -3.38 21.25
N LYS A 162 19.27 -3.65 19.98
CA LYS A 162 19.79 -4.96 19.54
C LYS A 162 21.17 -5.32 20.12
N HIS A 163 21.88 -4.38 20.73
CA HIS A 163 23.18 -4.62 21.34
C HIS A 163 23.11 -4.77 22.87
N CYS A 164 22.58 -3.77 23.58
CA CYS A 164 22.55 -3.75 25.05
C CYS A 164 21.19 -4.10 25.67
N GLY A 165 20.12 -4.22 24.88
CA GLY A 165 18.77 -4.53 25.37
C GLY A 165 17.98 -3.33 25.93
N THR A 166 18.64 -2.21 26.26
CA THR A 166 17.96 -1.01 26.81
C THR A 166 16.87 -0.49 25.88
N LEU A 167 15.70 -0.18 26.43
CA LEU A 167 14.60 0.45 25.70
C LEU A 167 14.98 1.87 25.26
N PHE A 168 14.78 2.18 23.99
CA PHE A 168 15.01 3.52 23.45
C PHE A 168 13.94 3.89 22.42
N THR A 169 13.66 5.19 22.26
CA THR A 169 12.78 5.70 21.20
C THR A 169 13.63 6.05 19.98
N PRO A 170 13.51 5.34 18.85
CA PRO A 170 14.23 5.66 17.63
C PRO A 170 13.64 6.90 16.94
N GLU A 171 14.51 7.73 16.38
CA GLU A 171 14.08 8.86 15.53
C GLU A 171 13.44 8.38 14.22
N ARG A 172 14.01 7.31 13.63
CA ARG A 172 13.51 6.65 12.41
C ARG A 172 13.19 5.19 12.71
N ALA A 173 12.12 4.65 12.10
CA ALA A 173 11.68 3.28 12.32
C ALA A 173 12.79 2.22 12.12
N GLU A 174 13.76 2.50 11.25
CA GLU A 174 14.88 1.61 10.91
C GLU A 174 16.02 1.57 11.94
N HIS A 175 16.13 2.55 12.85
CA HIS A 175 17.24 2.59 13.81
C HIS A 175 17.17 1.41 14.78
N ARG A 176 18.25 0.62 14.93
CA ARG A 176 18.25 -0.63 15.72
C ARG A 176 18.95 -0.54 17.08
N PHE A 177 19.64 0.57 17.34
CA PHE A 177 20.53 0.73 18.48
C PHE A 177 20.25 2.05 19.19
N CYS A 178 20.38 2.05 20.52
CA CYS A 178 20.12 3.22 21.37
C CYS A 178 21.21 4.31 21.26
N SER A 179 22.42 3.95 20.83
CA SER A 179 23.55 4.86 20.69
C SER A 179 24.45 4.46 19.53
N ARG A 180 25.31 5.38 19.09
CA ARG A 180 26.35 5.12 18.09
C ARG A 180 27.29 4.01 18.55
N GLU A 181 27.68 4.01 19.82
CA GLU A 181 28.54 2.97 20.40
C GLU A 181 27.90 1.58 20.31
N CYS A 182 26.62 1.45 20.69
CA CYS A 182 25.86 0.22 20.56
C CYS A 182 25.73 -0.24 19.10
N ALA A 183 25.59 0.70 18.16
CA ALA A 183 25.56 0.38 16.74
C ALA A 183 26.89 -0.22 16.26
N HIS A 184 28.01 0.42 16.61
CA HIS A 184 29.35 -0.08 16.25
C HIS A 184 29.65 -1.45 16.90
N ALA A 185 29.30 -1.62 18.18
CA ALA A 185 29.52 -2.86 18.91
C ALA A 185 28.60 -4.00 18.41
N GLY A 186 27.35 -3.69 18.06
CA GLY A 186 26.42 -4.61 17.41
C GLY A 186 26.91 -5.06 16.03
N MET A 187 27.44 -4.13 15.22
CA MET A 187 28.00 -4.44 13.90
C MET A 187 29.22 -5.36 13.97
N LYS A 188 30.10 -5.20 14.97
CA LYS A 188 31.26 -6.09 15.18
C LYS A 188 30.86 -7.56 15.39
N ARG A 189 29.73 -7.83 16.07
CA ARG A 189 29.24 -9.20 16.31
C ARG A 189 28.68 -9.86 15.05
N SER A 190 27.89 -9.12 14.27
CA SER A 190 27.35 -9.64 13.00
C SER A 190 28.42 -9.82 11.92
N ASN A 191 29.52 -9.07 12.01
CA ASN A 191 30.60 -9.10 11.03
C ASN A 191 31.74 -10.07 11.42
N LYS A 192 31.45 -11.14 12.18
CA LYS A 192 32.28 -12.36 12.16
C LYS A 192 32.12 -13.01 10.78
N LEU A 193 32.62 -12.31 9.76
CA LEU A 193 32.71 -12.79 8.41
C LEU A 193 33.52 -14.07 8.46
N LYS A 194 32.86 -15.19 8.12
CA LYS A 194 33.54 -16.48 7.96
C LYS A 194 34.66 -16.26 6.96
N TYR A 195 35.88 -16.68 7.32
CA TYR A 195 36.98 -16.69 6.36
C TYR A 195 36.55 -17.49 5.14
N VAL A 196 36.73 -16.93 3.95
CA VAL A 196 36.45 -17.61 2.69
C VAL A 196 37.81 -17.97 2.08
N PRO A 197 38.01 -19.19 1.56
CA PRO A 197 39.26 -19.53 0.88
C PRO A 197 39.42 -18.70 -0.39
N CYS A 198 40.61 -18.13 -0.60
CA CYS A 198 40.94 -17.38 -1.81
C CYS A 198 40.89 -18.29 -3.03
N LYS A 199 40.16 -17.92 -4.09
CA LYS A 199 40.06 -18.72 -5.33
C LYS A 199 41.40 -18.94 -6.06
N GLY A 200 42.41 -18.09 -5.81
CA GLY A 200 43.75 -18.19 -6.40
C GLY A 200 44.70 -19.14 -5.67
N CYS A 201 44.98 -18.88 -4.39
CA CYS A 201 45.93 -19.66 -3.57
C CYS A 201 45.30 -20.62 -2.55
N GLY A 202 44.00 -20.53 -2.27
CA GLY A 202 43.30 -21.33 -1.25
C GLY A 202 43.39 -20.78 0.18
N GLU A 203 44.27 -19.82 0.46
CA GLU A 203 44.43 -19.26 1.81
C GLU A 203 43.17 -18.52 2.29
N PRO A 204 42.84 -18.60 3.60
CA PRO A 204 41.66 -17.94 4.15
C PRO A 204 41.79 -16.42 4.07
N ILE A 205 40.79 -15.76 3.48
CA ILE A 205 40.71 -14.30 3.41
C ILE A 205 39.49 -13.78 4.17
N HIS A 206 39.60 -12.56 4.72
CA HIS A 206 38.45 -11.83 5.20
C HIS A 206 37.62 -11.34 4.00
N PRO A 207 36.38 -11.79 3.81
CA PRO A 207 35.57 -11.38 2.68
C PRO A 207 35.11 -9.93 2.88
N ALA A 208 35.79 -8.98 2.23
CA ALA A 208 35.18 -7.70 1.93
C ALA A 208 34.09 -7.90 0.88
N LYS A 209 33.05 -7.05 0.83
CA LYS A 209 31.94 -7.17 -0.14
C LYS A 209 32.50 -7.28 -1.57
N GLY A 210 32.37 -8.45 -2.19
CA GLY A 210 32.85 -8.74 -3.54
C GLY A 210 34.32 -9.19 -3.68
N ARG A 211 35.09 -9.32 -2.60
CA ARG A 211 36.49 -9.77 -2.66
C ARG A 211 36.58 -11.29 -2.64
N GLU A 212 37.05 -11.88 -3.75
CA GLU A 212 37.23 -13.33 -3.89
C GLU A 212 38.70 -13.80 -3.83
N TYR A 213 39.65 -12.86 -3.81
CA TYR A 213 41.08 -13.12 -3.89
C TYR A 213 41.86 -12.38 -2.78
N CYS A 214 42.92 -13.01 -2.25
CA CYS A 214 43.78 -12.40 -1.23
C CYS A 214 44.58 -11.22 -1.80
N SER A 215 44.88 -11.20 -3.09
CA SER A 215 45.66 -10.15 -3.75
C SER A 215 45.34 -10.07 -5.24
N ASN A 216 45.71 -8.96 -5.89
CA ASN A 216 45.64 -8.84 -7.34
C ASN A 216 46.46 -9.93 -8.04
N ALA A 217 47.59 -10.35 -7.47
CA ALA A 217 48.40 -11.44 -8.00
C ALA A 217 47.61 -12.77 -8.06
N CYS A 218 46.87 -13.11 -7.00
CA CYS A 218 46.02 -14.30 -6.98
C CYS A 218 44.85 -14.22 -7.95
N TYR A 219 44.29 -13.02 -8.14
CA TYR A 219 43.28 -12.76 -9.18
C TYR A 219 43.83 -13.02 -10.59
N HIS A 220 44.99 -12.46 -10.92
CA HIS A 220 45.62 -12.64 -12.23
C HIS A 220 46.00 -14.11 -12.48
N LYS A 221 46.62 -14.79 -11.50
CA LYS A 221 46.94 -16.23 -11.60
C LYS A 221 45.71 -17.10 -11.83
N HIS A 222 44.63 -16.87 -11.08
CA HIS A 222 43.39 -17.62 -11.27
C HIS A 222 42.75 -17.31 -12.63
N ARG A 223 42.78 -16.04 -13.06
CA ARG A 223 42.28 -15.62 -14.37
C ARG A 223 43.08 -16.27 -15.51
N GLU A 224 44.39 -16.36 -15.40
CA GLU A 224 45.28 -17.05 -16.36
C GLU A 224 44.96 -18.54 -16.48
N ARG A 225 44.76 -19.24 -15.36
CA ARG A 225 44.40 -20.67 -15.34
C ARG A 225 43.06 -20.97 -16.02
N LYS A 226 42.10 -20.04 -16.00
CA LYS A 226 40.77 -20.22 -16.60
C LYS A 226 40.70 -19.84 -18.08
N GLN A 227 41.78 -19.38 -18.70
CA GLN A 227 41.73 -19.04 -20.12
C GLN A 227 41.72 -20.33 -20.94
N PRO A 228 40.69 -20.54 -21.78
CA PRO A 228 40.69 -21.70 -22.67
C PRO A 228 41.85 -21.57 -23.65
N GLU A 229 42.59 -22.66 -23.82
CA GLU A 229 43.55 -22.80 -24.89
C GLU A 229 42.80 -23.08 -26.19
N ARG A 230 43.12 -22.34 -27.25
CA ARG A 230 42.58 -22.56 -28.60
C ARG A 230 43.72 -22.73 -29.58
N THR A 231 43.52 -23.61 -30.55
CA THR A 231 44.44 -23.79 -31.68
C THR A 231 44.03 -22.86 -32.81
N CYS A 232 44.96 -22.03 -33.30
CA CYS A 232 44.69 -21.14 -34.42
C CYS A 232 44.45 -21.98 -35.71
N PRO A 233 43.32 -21.81 -36.42
CA PRO A 233 43.01 -22.59 -37.63
C PRO A 233 43.91 -22.25 -38.83
N VAL A 234 44.70 -21.18 -38.75
CA VAL A 234 45.57 -20.73 -39.84
C VAL A 234 47.00 -21.24 -39.68
N CYS A 235 47.60 -21.01 -38.51
CA CYS A 235 49.01 -21.33 -38.24
C CYS A 235 49.23 -22.50 -37.27
N GLY A 236 48.17 -23.06 -36.68
CA GLY A 236 48.26 -24.18 -35.71
C GLY A 236 48.79 -23.80 -34.32
N THR A 237 49.21 -22.55 -34.09
CA THR A 237 49.72 -22.13 -32.77
C THR A 237 48.60 -22.19 -31.72
N VAL A 238 48.89 -22.82 -30.58
CA VAL A 238 48.02 -22.80 -29.40
C VAL A 238 48.16 -21.46 -28.70
N PHE A 239 47.05 -20.77 -28.44
CA PHE A 239 47.05 -19.45 -27.80
C PHE A 239 45.96 -19.36 -26.72
N ARG A 240 46.19 -18.50 -25.73
CA ARG A 240 45.26 -18.25 -24.61
C ARG A 240 44.46 -16.97 -24.83
N LEU A 241 43.17 -17.01 -24.54
CA LEU A 241 42.28 -15.85 -24.68
C LEU A 241 42.21 -15.03 -23.39
N HIS A 242 42.70 -13.79 -23.45
CA HIS A 242 42.76 -12.89 -22.29
C HIS A 242 41.38 -12.40 -21.78
N VAL A 243 40.31 -12.62 -22.54
CA VAL A 243 38.94 -12.14 -22.26
C VAL A 243 37.96 -13.19 -22.77
N PRO A 244 36.79 -13.39 -22.12
CA PRO A 244 35.67 -14.14 -22.69
C PRO A 244 35.04 -13.41 -23.90
N ALA A 245 35.85 -12.87 -24.80
CA ALA A 245 35.40 -12.48 -26.13
C ALA A 245 35.24 -13.78 -26.92
N ALA A 246 34.04 -14.35 -26.86
CA ALA A 246 33.67 -15.64 -27.47
C ALA A 246 34.03 -15.80 -28.97
N LYS A 247 34.46 -14.73 -29.64
CA LYS A 247 34.57 -14.62 -31.10
C LYS A 247 36.01 -14.64 -31.67
N LYS A 248 37.07 -14.67 -30.85
CA LYS A 248 38.43 -14.69 -31.43
C LYS A 248 38.86 -16.13 -31.76
N GLU A 249 38.95 -16.43 -33.05
CA GLU A 249 39.34 -17.75 -33.59
C GLU A 249 40.84 -17.85 -33.88
N CYS A 250 41.52 -16.72 -34.12
CA CYS A 250 42.93 -16.69 -34.53
C CYS A 250 43.85 -16.05 -33.49
N CYS A 251 45.12 -16.51 -33.44
CA CYS A 251 46.13 -16.02 -32.51
C CYS A 251 46.52 -14.54 -32.79
N SER A 252 46.63 -14.15 -34.06
CA SER A 252 47.08 -12.82 -34.50
C SER A 252 46.08 -12.14 -35.45
N ARG A 253 46.25 -10.83 -35.65
CA ARG A 253 45.47 -10.05 -36.63
C ARG A 253 45.71 -10.53 -38.07
N GLN A 254 46.93 -10.98 -38.36
CA GLN A 254 47.31 -11.55 -39.66
C GLN A 254 46.56 -12.85 -39.93
N CYS A 255 46.59 -13.80 -39.00
CA CYS A 255 45.84 -15.05 -39.11
C CYS A 255 44.32 -14.81 -39.21
N ALA A 256 43.79 -13.80 -38.52
CA ALA A 256 42.37 -13.43 -38.66
C ALA A 256 42.02 -12.89 -40.06
N TRP A 257 42.97 -12.24 -40.75
CA TRP A 257 42.78 -11.78 -42.12
C TRP A 257 42.90 -12.92 -43.13
N GLU A 258 43.87 -13.81 -42.96
CA GLU A 258 44.02 -15.01 -43.80
C GLU A 258 42.82 -15.95 -43.70
N LEU A 259 42.30 -16.21 -42.50
CA LEU A 259 41.10 -17.03 -42.32
C LEU A 259 39.89 -16.44 -43.06
N ARG A 260 39.71 -15.11 -43.01
CA ARG A 260 38.66 -14.41 -43.76
C ARG A 260 38.83 -14.58 -45.27
N ARG A 261 40.06 -14.51 -45.79
CA ARG A 261 40.34 -14.75 -47.21
C ARG A 261 40.08 -16.20 -47.63
N ARG A 262 40.43 -17.19 -46.80
CA ARG A 262 40.14 -18.60 -47.08
C ARG A 262 38.64 -18.85 -47.19
N ARG A 263 37.87 -18.39 -46.18
CA ARG A 263 36.39 -18.49 -46.19
C ARG A 263 35.75 -17.78 -47.40
N ALA A 264 36.26 -16.61 -47.79
CA ALA A 264 35.76 -15.88 -48.95
C ALA A 264 36.02 -16.60 -50.28
N ARG A 265 37.11 -17.38 -50.38
CA ARG A 265 37.41 -18.20 -51.56
C ARG A 265 36.57 -19.47 -51.62
N GLU A 266 36.23 -20.06 -50.48
CA GLU A 266 35.38 -21.26 -50.39
C GLU A 266 33.91 -20.96 -50.70
N ALA A 267 33.49 -19.70 -50.55
CA ALA A 267 32.11 -19.26 -50.79
C ALA A 267 31.82 -18.76 -52.22
N ALA A 268 32.86 -18.62 -53.05
CA ALA A 268 32.79 -18.15 -54.43
C ALA A 268 32.91 -19.33 -55.40
#